data_AF-A0A969GFK5-F1
#
_entry.id   AF-A0A969GFK5-F1
#
_cell.length_a   1.000
_cell.length_b   1.000
_cell.length_c   1.000
_cell.angle_alpha   90.00
_cell.angle_beta   90.00
_cell.angle_gamma   90.00
#
_symmetry.space_group_name_H-M   'P 1'
#
loop_
_entity.id
_entity.type
_entity.pdbx_description
1 polymer ?
#
loop_
_entity_poly.entity_id
_entity_poly.type
_entity_poly.pdbx_seq_one_letter_code
_entity_poly.pdbx_strand_id
1 'polypeptide(L)'
;MQLETAPQALEALACFAHLQQQAGQPEEALTLIGLIQHHPSSYQESKDRLAGLETELQTVLSLEQVQAALVRGQAGELWGIVAAVQAELDPSYVQSAFRPTVLSTAG
;
A
#
# COMPACT_ATOMS: atom_id res chain seq x y z
N MET A 1 15.37 0.80 12.52
CA MET A 1 14.98 -0.26 11.56
C MET A 1 13.78 0.12 10.69
N GLN A 2 12.58 0.40 11.19
CA GLN A 2 11.44 0.77 10.31
C GLN A 2 11.68 2.08 9.54
N LEU A 3 12.13 3.15 10.21
CA LEU A 3 12.43 4.43 9.55
C LEU A 3 13.50 4.34 8.44
N GLU A 4 14.45 3.42 8.55
CA GLU A 4 15.55 3.24 7.58
C GLU A 4 15.14 2.47 6.33
N THR A 5 14.02 1.73 6.41
CA THR A 5 13.52 0.86 5.33
C THR A 5 12.26 1.42 4.66
N ALA A 6 11.72 2.52 5.18
CA ALA A 6 10.51 3.17 4.64
C ALA A 6 10.65 3.52 3.14
N PRO A 7 11.76 4.10 2.64
CA PRO A 7 11.90 4.38 1.21
C PRO A 7 11.84 3.10 0.34
N GLN A 8 12.48 2.01 0.77
CA GLN A 8 12.48 0.74 0.06
C GLN A 8 11.09 0.09 0.06
N ALA A 9 10.36 0.21 1.17
CA ALA A 9 8.97 -0.25 1.24
C ALA A 9 8.08 0.54 0.27
N LEU A 10 8.26 1.86 0.18
CA LEU A 10 7.50 2.70 -0.75
C LEU A 10 7.83 2.40 -2.21
N GLU A 11 9.09 2.11 -2.56
CA GLU A 11 9.46 1.62 -3.89
C GLU A 11 8.78 0.29 -4.23
N ALA A 12 8.77 -0.66 -3.29
CA ALA A 12 8.08 -1.94 -3.48
C ALA A 12 6.57 -1.75 -3.67
N LEU A 13 5.94 -0.85 -2.90
CA LEU A 13 4.53 -0.50 -3.05
C LEU A 13 4.26 0.23 -4.37
N ALA A 14 5.19 1.02 -4.90
CA ALA A 14 5.07 1.65 -6.21
C ALA A 14 5.01 0.58 -7.31
N CYS A 15 5.90 -0.42 -7.26
CA CYS A 15 5.83 -1.57 -8.16
C CYS A 15 4.51 -2.35 -7.99
N PHE A 16 4.05 -2.52 -6.75
CA PHE A 16 2.80 -3.22 -6.47
C PHE A 16 1.57 -2.48 -7.01
N ALA A 17 1.55 -1.14 -7.01
CA ALA A 17 0.47 -0.35 -7.60
C ALA A 17 0.30 -0.63 -9.11
N HIS A 18 1.39 -0.82 -9.84
CA HIS A 18 1.33 -1.26 -11.24
C HIS A 18 0.71 -2.65 -11.39
N LEU A 19 1.06 -3.58 -10.49
CA LEU A 19 0.47 -4.93 -10.49
C LEU A 19 -1.03 -4.89 -10.21
N GLN A 20 -1.48 -4.05 -9.27
CA GLN A 20 -2.91 -3.89 -8.98
C GLN A 20 -3.67 -3.33 -10.19
N GLN A 21 -3.11 -2.35 -10.90
CA GLN A 21 -3.71 -1.86 -12.14
C GLN A 21 -3.83 -2.97 -13.20
N GLN A 22 -2.78 -3.79 -13.38
CA GLN A 22 -2.79 -4.93 -14.30
C GLN A 22 -3.77 -6.03 -13.88
N ALA A 23 -4.00 -6.19 -12.58
CA ALA A 23 -4.97 -7.12 -12.01
C ALA A 23 -6.43 -6.61 -12.10
N GLY A 24 -6.67 -5.41 -12.65
CA GLY A 24 -8.00 -4.82 -12.71
C GLY A 24 -8.49 -4.27 -11.36
N GLN A 25 -7.55 -3.90 -10.48
CA GLN A 25 -7.78 -3.29 -9.16
C GLN A 25 -7.35 -1.81 -9.16
N PRO A 26 -8.02 -0.93 -9.94
CA PRO A 26 -7.58 0.45 -10.15
C PRO A 26 -7.74 1.34 -8.89
N GLU A 27 -8.71 1.06 -8.02
CA GLU A 27 -8.92 1.83 -6.78
C GLU A 27 -7.84 1.51 -5.74
N GLU A 28 -7.40 0.26 -5.66
CA GLU A 28 -6.30 -0.21 -4.82
C GLU A 28 -4.98 0.40 -5.29
N ALA A 29 -4.75 0.43 -6.61
CA ALA A 29 -3.59 1.12 -7.20
C ALA A 29 -3.56 2.61 -6.84
N LEU A 30 -4.69 3.33 -6.93
CA LEU A 30 -4.78 4.73 -6.51
C LEU A 30 -4.58 4.93 -5.00
N THR A 31 -5.06 3.99 -4.19
CA THR A 31 -4.83 4.04 -2.74
C THR A 31 -3.33 3.97 -2.43
N LEU A 32 -2.59 3.10 -3.13
CA LEU A 32 -1.12 3.03 -2.98
C LEU A 32 -0.41 4.29 -3.49
N ILE A 33 -0.87 4.85 -4.61
CA ILE A 33 -0.35 6.13 -5.14
C ILE A 33 -0.56 7.26 -4.11
N GLY A 34 -1.74 7.35 -3.51
CA GLY A 34 -2.06 8.38 -2.52
C GLY A 34 -1.13 8.33 -1.31
N LEU A 35 -0.79 7.13 -0.83
CA LEU A 35 0.21 6.94 0.23
C LEU A 35 1.59 7.45 -0.22
N ILE A 36 2.09 6.99 -1.37
CA ILE A 36 3.45 7.26 -1.83
C ILE A 36 3.64 8.75 -2.15
N GLN A 37 2.64 9.43 -2.70
CA GLN A 37 2.74 10.86 -2.98
C GLN A 37 2.88 11.71 -1.72
N HIS A 38 2.22 11.31 -0.63
CA HIS A 38 2.15 12.10 0.60
C HIS A 38 3.14 11.65 1.69
N HIS A 39 3.75 10.48 1.55
CA HIS A 39 4.69 10.00 2.55
C HIS A 39 6.03 10.78 2.50
N PRO A 40 6.56 11.24 3.66
CA PRO A 40 7.76 12.08 3.71
C PRO A 40 9.05 11.38 3.26
N SER A 41 9.08 10.05 3.36
CA SER A 41 10.23 9.22 2.96
C SER A 41 10.21 8.78 1.50
N SER A 42 9.20 9.17 0.71
CA SER A 42 9.12 8.81 -0.71
C SER A 42 10.13 9.61 -1.53
N TYR A 43 10.79 8.95 -2.48
CA TYR A 43 11.64 9.63 -3.44
C TYR A 43 10.79 10.33 -4.50
N GLN A 44 11.31 11.45 -5.01
CA GLN A 44 10.63 12.18 -6.09
C GLN A 44 10.51 11.32 -7.34
N GLU A 45 11.53 10.50 -7.64
CA GLU A 45 11.53 9.59 -8.78
C GLU A 45 10.36 8.59 -8.73
N SER A 46 10.01 8.04 -7.56
CA SER A 46 8.86 7.15 -7.42
C SER A 46 7.55 7.88 -7.68
N LYS A 47 7.43 9.13 -7.21
CA LYS A 47 6.24 9.97 -7.45
C LYS A 47 6.08 10.28 -8.95
N ASP A 48 7.18 10.61 -9.62
CA ASP A 48 7.17 10.92 -11.06
C ASP A 48 6.77 9.70 -11.89
N ARG A 49 7.27 8.50 -11.54
CA ARG A 49 6.87 7.24 -12.19
C ARG A 49 5.37 6.95 -12.01
N LEU A 50 4.83 7.23 -10.83
CA LEU A 50 3.41 6.98 -10.52
C LEU A 50 2.47 8.04 -11.12
N ALA A 51 2.95 9.23 -11.49
CA ALA A 51 2.10 10.25 -12.11
C ALA A 51 1.49 9.80 -13.45
N GLY A 52 2.26 9.02 -14.23
CA GLY A 52 1.75 8.40 -15.47
C GLY A 52 0.64 7.40 -15.17
N LEU A 53 0.86 6.51 -14.20
CA LEU A 53 -0.13 5.52 -13.77
C LEU A 53 -1.40 6.20 -13.20
N GLU A 54 -1.27 7.25 -12.41
CA GLU A 54 -2.41 7.99 -11.88
C GLU A 54 -3.26 8.57 -13.00
N THR A 55 -2.63 9.17 -14.03
CA THR A 55 -3.32 9.71 -15.20
C THR A 55 -4.09 8.62 -15.95
N GLU A 56 -3.48 7.45 -16.12
CA GLU A 56 -4.15 6.30 -16.74
C GLU A 56 -5.37 5.85 -15.92
N LEU A 57 -5.24 5.75 -14.61
CA LEU A 57 -6.32 5.33 -13.71
C LEU A 57 -7.49 6.33 -13.68
N GLN A 58 -7.22 7.62 -13.82
CA GLN A 58 -8.24 8.67 -13.95
C GLN A 58 -9.09 8.54 -15.22
N THR A 59 -8.63 7.82 -16.25
CA THR A 59 -9.44 7.55 -17.45
C THR A 59 -10.46 6.42 -17.26
N VAL A 60 -10.25 5.59 -16.23
CA VAL A 60 -11.06 4.39 -15.96
C VAL A 60 -12.05 4.63 -14.81
N LEU A 61 -11.67 5.46 -13.84
CA LEU A 61 -12.45 5.75 -12.65
C LEU A 61 -13.14 7.11 -12.74
N SER A 62 -14.27 7.24 -12.04
CA SER A 62 -14.91 8.54 -11.85
C SER A 62 -14.05 9.44 -10.95
N LEU A 63 -14.22 10.75 -11.08
CA LEU A 63 -13.50 11.73 -10.26
C LEU A 63 -13.68 11.49 -8.75
N GLU A 64 -14.89 11.11 -8.32
CA GLU A 64 -15.19 10.82 -6.92
C GLU A 64 -14.41 9.59 -6.42
N GLN A 65 -14.36 8.53 -7.22
CA GLN A 65 -13.59 7.31 -6.89
C GLN A 65 -12.10 7.61 -6.81
N VAL A 66 -11.57 8.39 -7.76
CA VAL A 66 -10.17 8.79 -7.76
C VAL A 66 -9.83 9.52 -6.45
N GLN A 67 -10.62 10.55 -6.12
CA GLN A 67 -10.36 11.39 -4.96
C GLN A 67 -10.52 10.62 -3.65
N ALA A 68 -11.54 9.75 -3.55
CA ALA A 68 -11.74 8.90 -2.38
C ALA A 68 -10.57 7.93 -2.17
N ALA A 69 -10.07 7.30 -3.24
CA ALA A 69 -8.94 6.37 -3.16
C ALA A 69 -7.64 7.09 -2.75
N LEU A 70 -7.34 8.24 -3.36
CA LEU A 70 -6.15 9.03 -3.01
C LEU A 70 -6.18 9.50 -1.55
N VAL A 71 -7.33 9.99 -1.07
CA VAL A 71 -7.52 10.40 0.33
C VAL A 71 -7.33 9.22 1.28
N ARG A 72 -7.87 8.04 0.93
CA ARG A 72 -7.69 6.81 1.72
C ARG A 72 -6.20 6.44 1.82
N GLY A 73 -5.47 6.54 0.71
CA GLY A 73 -4.03 6.32 0.65
C GLY A 73 -3.24 7.28 1.52
N GLN A 74 -3.54 8.57 1.40
CA GLN A 74 -2.91 9.63 2.18
C GLN A 74 -3.12 9.45 3.70
N ALA A 75 -4.29 8.99 4.11
CA ALA A 75 -4.60 8.72 5.51
C ALA A 75 -4.03 7.38 6.01
N GLY A 76 -3.51 6.54 5.11
CA GLY A 76 -2.97 5.23 5.42
C GLY A 76 -1.64 5.29 6.17
N GLU A 77 -1.41 4.31 7.03
CA GLU A 77 -0.12 4.09 7.69
C GLU A 77 0.72 3.10 6.87
N LEU A 78 1.98 3.45 6.59
CA LEU A 78 2.85 2.69 5.70
C LEU A 78 2.92 1.21 6.09
N TRP A 79 3.19 0.92 7.36
CA TRP A 79 3.40 -0.46 7.80
C TRP A 79 2.10 -1.26 7.86
N GLY A 80 0.97 -0.62 8.15
CA GLY A 80 -0.36 -1.21 8.04
C GLY A 80 -0.67 -1.66 6.61
N ILE A 81 -0.33 -0.83 5.61
CA ILE A 81 -0.50 -1.18 4.20
C ILE A 81 0.48 -2.28 3.77
N VAL A 82 1.74 -2.21 4.19
CA VAL A 82 2.73 -3.28 3.94
C VAL A 82 2.26 -4.61 4.51
N ALA A 83 1.70 -4.63 5.73
CA ALA A 83 1.17 -5.84 6.34
C ALA A 83 -0.04 -6.40 5.57
N ALA A 84 -0.93 -5.53 5.06
CA ALA A 84 -2.06 -5.94 4.23
C ALA A 84 -1.59 -6.57 2.91
N VAL A 85 -0.63 -5.94 2.22
CA VAL A 85 -0.04 -6.49 0.98
C VAL A 85 0.67 -7.82 1.23
N GLN A 86 1.40 -7.96 2.34
CA GLN A 86 2.04 -9.23 2.71
C GLN A 86 1.00 -10.34 2.93
N ALA A 87 -0.14 -10.04 3.56
CA ALA A 87 -1.21 -11.00 3.75
C ALA A 87 -1.91 -11.41 2.44
N GLU A 88 -1.97 -10.50 1.46
CA GLU A 88 -2.50 -10.79 0.12
C GLU A 88 -1.56 -11.72 -0.66
N LEU A 89 -0.25 -11.52 -0.54
CA LEU A 89 0.78 -12.32 -1.23
C LEU A 89 1.01 -13.69 -0.58
N ASP A 90 0.81 -13.83 0.73
CA ASP A 90 0.95 -15.09 1.45
C ASP A 90 -0.21 -15.29 2.45
N PRO A 91 -1.21 -16.14 2.13
CA PRO A 91 -2.33 -16.40 3.03
C PRO A 91 -1.92 -17.11 4.34
N SER A 92 -0.69 -17.65 4.44
CA SER A 92 -0.16 -18.24 5.67
C SER A 92 0.33 -17.19 6.69
N TYR A 93 0.56 -15.95 6.27
CA TYR A 93 1.10 -14.87 7.10
C TYR A 93 0.13 -14.39 8.20
N VAL A 94 -1.18 -14.52 7.97
CA VAL A 94 -2.25 -14.12 8.91
C VAL A 94 -2.22 -14.93 10.22
N GLN A 95 -1.61 -16.13 10.24
CA GLN A 95 -1.53 -16.96 11.44
C GLN A 95 -0.35 -16.62 12.36
N SER A 96 0.63 -15.84 11.90
CA SER A 96 1.85 -15.54 12.68
C SER A 96 1.76 -14.23 13.48
N ALA A 97 1.02 -13.23 12.97
CA ALA A 97 1.01 -11.87 13.55
C ALA A 97 0.07 -11.69 14.76
N PHE A 98 -0.83 -12.63 15.05
CA PHE A 98 -1.81 -12.54 16.14
C PHE A 98 -1.95 -13.87 16.90
N ARG A 99 -0.85 -14.35 17.49
CA ARG A 99 -0.97 -15.24 18.65
C ARG A 99 -0.90 -14.40 19.93
N PRO A 100 -2.03 -14.12 20.60
CA PRO A 100 -1.95 -13.78 22.01
C PRO A 100 -1.35 -15.00 22.70
N THR A 101 -0.18 -14.83 23.31
CA THR A 101 0.39 -15.81 24.23
C THR A 101 -0.58 -15.96 25.39
N VAL A 102 -1.53 -16.89 25.28
CA VAL A 102 -2.24 -17.41 26.44
C VAL A 102 -1.22 -18.24 27.20
N LEU A 103 -0.66 -17.62 28.25
CA LEU A 103 0.01 -18.31 29.34
C LEU A 103 -0.93 -19.41 29.84
N SER A 104 -0.65 -20.66 29.47
CA SER A 104 -1.28 -21.81 30.10
C SER A 104 -0.53 -22.08 31.40
N THR A 105 -1.02 -21.48 32.48
CA THR A 105 -0.78 -21.96 33.84
C THR A 105 -1.76 -23.08 34.12
N ALA A 106 -1.27 -24.32 34.06
CA ALA A 106 -1.86 -25.51 34.69
C ALA A 106 -0.79 -26.60 34.66
N GLY A 107 -0.39 -27.26 35.73
CA GLY A 107 -0.76 -27.28 37.15
C GLY A 107 0.15 -28.31 37.83
#